data_AF-A0A7S3D9F0-F1
#
_entry.id   AF-A0A7S3D9F0-F1
#
_cell.length_a   1.000
_cell.length_b   1.000
_cell.length_c   1.000
_cell.angle_alpha   90.00
_cell.angle_beta   90.00
_cell.angle_gamma   90.00
#
_symmetry.space_group_name_H-M   'P 1'
#
loop_
_entity.id
_entity.type
_entity.pdbx_description
1 polymer ?
#
loop_
_entity_poly.entity_id
_entity_poly.type
_entity_poly.pdbx_seq_one_letter_code
_entity_poly.pdbx_strand_id
1 'polypeptide(L)'
;SAYVTKDRANALFVVVPRFGIESIVKVEGFELDEPAQTLRKVDVASGKTLEIKLFDAVDVSIYVEKRGKYREKLKMELKGEDPCDAKMEVVEDESEEGKESGSIEVENLDSEVKDSKE
;
A
#
# COMPACT_ATOMS: atom_id res chain seq x y z
N SER A 1 -0.73 -15.09 -8.81
CA SER A 1 0.21 -14.04 -8.41
C SER A 1 0.69 -13.20 -9.58
N ALA A 2 0.35 -11.93 -9.52
CA ALA A 2 0.83 -10.84 -10.35
C ALA A 2 1.36 -9.74 -9.40
N TYR A 3 2.20 -8.82 -9.88
CA TYR A 3 2.87 -7.85 -9.01
C TYR A 3 2.54 -6.43 -9.44
N VAL A 4 2.25 -5.56 -8.47
CA VAL A 4 2.01 -4.14 -8.71
C VAL A 4 3.33 -3.45 -9.08
N THR A 5 3.37 -2.76 -10.22
CA THR A 5 4.57 -2.05 -10.68
C THR A 5 4.43 -0.54 -10.64
N LYS A 6 3.21 -0.03 -10.82
CA LYS A 6 2.88 1.39 -10.75
C LYS A 6 1.45 1.56 -10.28
N ASP A 7 1.21 2.65 -9.58
CA ASP A 7 -0.08 3.10 -9.11
C ASP A 7 -0.47 4.42 -9.79
N ARG A 8 -1.76 4.57 -10.07
CA ARG A 8 -2.40 5.81 -10.49
C ARG A 8 -3.75 5.91 -9.80
N ALA A 9 -4.30 7.12 -9.71
CA ALA A 9 -5.67 7.30 -9.26
C ALA A 9 -6.62 6.37 -10.05
N ASN A 10 -7.29 5.46 -9.34
CA ASN A 10 -8.23 4.46 -9.87
C ASN A 10 -7.66 3.42 -10.85
N ALA A 11 -6.34 3.22 -10.90
CA ALA A 11 -5.73 2.21 -11.76
C ALA A 11 -4.41 1.66 -11.21
N LEU A 12 -4.20 0.36 -11.38
CA LEU A 12 -2.95 -0.34 -11.06
C LEU A 12 -2.30 -0.87 -12.33
N PHE A 13 -1.00 -0.72 -12.43
CA PHE A 13 -0.20 -1.46 -13.41
C PHE A 13 0.29 -2.72 -12.73
N VAL A 14 0.01 -3.85 -13.35
CA VAL A 14 0.33 -5.16 -12.78
C VAL A 14 1.06 -5.98 -13.83
N VAL A 15 2.16 -6.61 -13.42
CA VAL A 15 2.91 -7.57 -14.23
C VAL A 15 2.55 -8.98 -13.81
N VAL A 16 2.31 -9.86 -14.78
CA VAL A 16 2.12 -11.30 -14.58
C VAL A 16 3.36 -12.02 -15.11
N PRO A 17 4.38 -12.31 -14.27
CA PRO A 17 5.67 -12.79 -14.74
C PRO A 17 5.58 -14.11 -15.51
N ARG A 18 4.67 -14.99 -15.10
CA ARG A 18 4.42 -16.28 -15.76
C ARG A 18 4.13 -16.15 -17.26
N PHE A 19 3.51 -15.05 -17.68
CA PHE A 19 3.18 -14.80 -19.08
C PHE A 19 4.02 -13.67 -19.70
N GLY A 20 4.83 -12.96 -18.91
CA GLY A 20 5.59 -11.79 -19.38
C GLY A 20 4.68 -10.63 -19.84
N ILE A 21 3.50 -10.48 -19.25
CA ILE A 21 2.52 -9.46 -19.66
C ILE A 21 2.41 -8.40 -18.56
N GLU A 22 2.46 -7.13 -18.96
CA GLU A 22 2.05 -5.98 -18.13
C GLU A 22 0.70 -5.47 -18.62
N SER A 23 -0.22 -5.19 -17.70
CA SER A 23 -1.51 -4.61 -18.04
C SER A 23 -2.01 -3.68 -16.95
N ILE A 24 -2.94 -2.80 -17.35
CA ILE A 24 -3.64 -1.90 -16.45
C ILE A 24 -4.90 -2.61 -15.93
N VAL A 25 -5.04 -2.62 -14.61
CA VAL A 25 -6.25 -3.03 -13.89
C VAL A 25 -6.94 -1.77 -13.39
N LYS A 26 -8.21 -1.59 -13.74
CA LYS A 26 -9.01 -0.48 -13.19
C LYS A 26 -9.49 -0.87 -11.81
N VAL A 27 -9.31 0.01 -10.84
CA VAL A 27 -9.75 -0.19 -9.46
C VAL A 27 -10.62 0.97 -9.05
N GLU A 28 -11.88 0.70 -8.68
CA GLU A 28 -12.84 1.74 -8.31
C GLU A 28 -12.93 1.91 -6.80
N GLY A 29 -12.94 3.18 -6.36
CA GLY A 29 -13.02 3.55 -4.95
C GLY A 29 -11.70 3.41 -4.19
N PHE A 30 -10.57 3.35 -4.89
CA PHE A 30 -9.24 3.47 -4.28
C PHE A 30 -8.75 4.91 -4.41
N GLU A 31 -8.30 5.47 -3.30
CA GLU A 31 -7.66 6.78 -3.22
C GLU A 31 -6.14 6.60 -3.20
N LEU A 32 -5.43 7.50 -3.88
CA LEU A 32 -3.98 7.50 -3.91
C LEU A 32 -3.44 8.36 -2.78
N ASP A 33 -2.70 7.73 -1.87
CA ASP A 33 -1.87 8.41 -0.89
C ASP A 33 -0.53 8.76 -1.57
N GLU A 34 -0.44 9.95 -2.16
CA GLU A 34 0.74 10.40 -2.93
C GLU A 34 2.05 10.36 -2.11
N PRO A 35 2.10 10.80 -0.83
CA PRO A 35 3.29 10.67 0.01
C PRO A 35 3.75 9.22 0.18
N ALA A 36 2.81 8.29 0.37
CA ALA A 36 3.11 6.89 0.66
C ALA A 36 3.17 6.00 -0.60
N GLN A 37 2.83 6.52 -1.79
CA GLN A 37 2.60 5.76 -3.02
C GLN A 37 1.83 4.46 -2.77
N THR A 38 0.70 4.62 -2.10
CA THR A 38 -0.17 3.51 -1.68
C THR A 38 -1.60 3.80 -2.12
N LEU A 39 -2.26 2.82 -2.73
CA LEU A 39 -3.69 2.89 -3.00
C LEU A 39 -4.48 2.36 -1.81
N ARG A 40 -5.42 3.16 -1.30
CA ARG A 40 -6.23 2.84 -0.12
C ARG A 40 -7.71 2.80 -0.47
N LYS A 41 -8.43 1.80 0.01
CA LYS A 41 -9.88 1.71 -0.08
C LYS A 41 -10.45 1.34 1.27
N VAL A 42 -11.33 2.18 1.81
CA VAL A 42 -12.05 1.89 3.04
C VAL A 42 -13.33 1.14 2.69
N ASP A 43 -13.46 -0.09 3.17
CA ASP A 43 -14.72 -0.81 3.10
C ASP A 43 -15.62 -0.36 4.26
N VAL A 44 -16.68 0.38 3.92
CA VAL A 44 -17.64 0.95 4.89
C VAL A 44 -18.41 -0.15 5.62
N ALA A 45 -18.61 -1.33 5.01
CA ALA A 45 -19.37 -2.42 5.61
C ALA A 45 -18.58 -3.17 6.69
N SER A 46 -17.28 -3.37 6.47
CA SER A 46 -16.40 -4.08 7.41
C SER A 46 -15.57 -3.16 8.30
N GLY A 47 -15.50 -1.86 7.99
CA GLY A 47 -14.60 -0.90 8.63
C GLY A 47 -13.12 -1.16 8.35
N LYS A 48 -12.80 -2.11 7.46
CA LYS A 48 -11.43 -2.46 7.11
C LYS A 48 -10.92 -1.55 6.00
N THR A 49 -9.64 -1.18 6.12
CA THR A 49 -8.93 -0.48 5.05
C THR A 49 -8.12 -1.50 4.25
N LEU A 50 -8.37 -1.56 2.96
CA LEU A 50 -7.55 -2.28 1.99
C LEU A 50 -6.47 -1.34 1.49
N GLU A 51 -5.22 -1.75 1.65
CA GLU A 51 -4.05 -1.02 1.16
C GLU A 51 -3.33 -1.87 0.11
N ILE A 52 -2.89 -1.23 -0.98
CA ILE A 52 -2.10 -1.86 -2.03
C ILE A 52 -0.86 -0.99 -2.26
N LYS A 53 0.31 -1.58 -2.06
CA LYS A 53 1.62 -0.94 -2.24
C LYS A 53 2.27 -1.37 -3.54
N LEU A 54 3.28 -0.61 -3.95
CA LEU A 54 4.18 -1.04 -5.02
C LEU A 54 4.85 -2.37 -4.66
N PHE A 55 5.00 -3.23 -5.66
CA PHE A 55 5.57 -4.57 -5.57
C PHE A 55 4.76 -5.61 -4.79
N ASP A 56 3.59 -5.26 -4.27
CA ASP A 56 2.68 -6.22 -3.66
C ASP A 56 2.26 -7.30 -4.66
N ALA A 57 2.18 -8.53 -4.16
CA ALA A 57 1.62 -9.65 -4.89
C ALA A 57 0.09 -9.61 -4.80
N VAL A 58 -0.56 -9.58 -5.96
CA VAL A 58 -2.01 -9.58 -6.09
C VAL A 58 -2.48 -10.75 -6.94
N ASP A 59 -3.69 -11.23 -6.67
CA ASP A 59 -4.34 -12.20 -7.52
C ASP A 59 -5.24 -11.53 -8.55
N VAL A 60 -5.10 -11.98 -9.79
CA VAL A 60 -5.77 -11.40 -10.96
C VAL A 60 -6.45 -12.48 -11.79
N SER A 61 -7.60 -12.13 -12.33
CA SER A 61 -8.27 -12.88 -13.40
C SER A 61 -7.89 -12.24 -14.74
N ILE A 62 -7.43 -13.05 -15.68
CA ILE A 62 -7.08 -12.62 -17.04
C ILE A 62 -8.13 -13.18 -18.00
N TYR A 63 -8.72 -12.33 -18.81
CA TYR A 63 -9.71 -12.74 -19.81
C TYR A 63 -9.65 -11.86 -21.06
N VAL A 64 -10.24 -12.33 -22.15
CA VAL A 64 -10.28 -11.60 -23.43
C VAL A 64 -11.68 -10.99 -23.61
N GLU A 65 -11.75 -9.67 -23.67
CA GLU A 65 -12.98 -8.95 -24.01
C GLU A 65 -13.07 -8.76 -25.52
N LYS A 66 -14.13 -9.26 -26.15
CA LYS A 66 -14.46 -8.96 -27.55
C LYS A 66 -15.16 -7.61 -27.65
N ARG A 67 -14.53 -6.65 -28.30
CA ARG A 67 -15.12 -5.36 -28.67
C ARG A 67 -15.47 -5.35 -30.15
N GLY A 68 -16.71 -5.74 -30.47
CA GLY A 68 -17.17 -5.83 -31.85
C GLY A 68 -16.57 -7.03 -32.60
N LYS A 69 -16.59 -6.99 -33.94
CA LYS A 69 -16.29 -8.15 -34.79
C LYS A 69 -14.79 -8.48 -34.93
N TYR A 70 -13.90 -7.50 -34.76
CA TYR A 70 -12.48 -7.64 -35.10
C TYR A 70 -11.49 -7.23 -34.00
N ARG A 71 -11.96 -6.77 -32.85
CA ARG A 71 -11.08 -6.25 -31.79
C ARG A 71 -11.25 -7.07 -30.53
N GLU A 72 -10.22 -7.82 -30.22
CA GLU A 72 -10.08 -8.50 -28.93
C GLU A 72 -9.13 -7.69 -28.06
N LYS A 73 -9.47 -7.52 -26.78
CA LYS A 73 -8.63 -6.81 -25.82
C LYS A 73 -8.43 -7.72 -24.61
N LEU A 74 -7.17 -7.94 -24.24
CA LEU A 74 -6.84 -8.57 -22.97
C LEU A 74 -7.27 -7.62 -21.83
N LYS A 75 -8.07 -8.14 -20.91
CA LYS A 75 -8.47 -7.47 -19.67
C LYS A 75 -7.96 -8.25 -18.48
N MET A 76 -7.65 -7.51 -17.43
CA MET A 76 -7.27 -8.06 -16.14
C MET A 76 -8.12 -7.38 -15.06
N GLU A 77 -8.57 -8.18 -14.09
CA GLU A 77 -9.31 -7.73 -12.92
C GLU A 77 -8.66 -8.31 -11.67
N LEU A 78 -8.62 -7.53 -10.58
CA LEU A 78 -8.25 -8.08 -9.28
C LEU A 78 -9.30 -9.14 -8.90
N LYS A 79 -8.84 -10.32 -8.50
CA LYS A 79 -9.72 -11.26 -7.84
C LYS A 79 -10.01 -10.69 -6.46
N GLY A 80 -11.24 -10.24 -6.26
CA GLY A 80 -11.76 -10.06 -4.91
C GLY A 80 -11.89 -11.44 -4.29
N GLU A 81 -10.87 -11.88 -3.55
CA GLU A 81 -11.14 -12.74 -2.41
C GLU A 81 -11.95 -11.91 -1.42
N ASP A 82 -12.92 -12.53 -0.75
CA ASP A 82 -13.51 -11.98 0.47
C ASP A 82 -12.36 -11.37 1.32
N PRO A 83 -12.51 -10.17 1.91
CA PRO A 83 -11.46 -9.47 2.65
C PRO A 83 -11.05 -10.15 3.98
N CYS A 84 -11.20 -11.47 4.06
CA CYS A 84 -10.92 -12.32 5.21
C CYS A 84 -9.90 -13.44 4.90
N ASP A 85 -9.50 -13.67 3.64
CA ASP A 85 -8.57 -14.77 3.28
C ASP A 85 -7.25 -14.30 2.65
N ALA A 86 -7.06 -13.00 2.46
CA ALA A 86 -5.71 -12.48 2.31
C ALA A 86 -4.95 -12.85 3.58
N LYS A 87 -3.87 -13.65 3.46
CA LYS A 87 -2.95 -13.91 4.56
C LYS A 87 -2.44 -12.57 5.08
N MET A 88 -3.12 -12.13 6.13
CA MET A 88 -2.87 -10.91 6.86
C MET A 88 -1.70 -11.24 7.79
N GLU A 89 -0.49 -10.82 7.43
CA GLU A 89 0.53 -10.62 8.45
C GLU A 89 0.06 -9.40 9.25
N VAL A 90 -0.66 -9.69 10.33
CA VAL A 90 -0.83 -8.76 11.44
C VAL A 90 0.57 -8.54 11.95
N VAL A 91 1.14 -7.37 11.70
CA VAL A 91 2.30 -6.91 12.45
C VAL A 91 1.77 -6.63 13.85
N GLU A 92 1.85 -7.63 14.72
CA GLU A 92 1.67 -7.40 16.15
C GLU A 92 2.79 -6.44 16.57
N ASP A 93 2.38 -5.28 17.05
CA ASP A 93 3.25 -4.32 17.71
C ASP A 93 3.75 -5.02 18.99
N GLU A 94 4.94 -5.64 18.94
CA GLU A 94 5.67 -6.06 20.13
C GLU A 94 6.15 -4.81 20.86
N SER A 95 5.19 -4.08 21.45
CA SER A 95 5.43 -3.12 22.51
C SER A 95 5.70 -3.90 23.80
N GLU A 96 6.86 -4.55 23.88
CA GLU A 96 7.54 -4.85 25.14
C GLU A 96 8.55 -3.73 25.42
N GLU A 97 8.22 -2.84 26.34
CA GLU A 97 9.14 -2.18 27.27
C GLU A 97 8.25 -1.34 28.20
N GLY A 98 8.07 -1.73 29.45
CA GLY A 98 9.09 -1.58 30.47
C GLY A 98 8.56 -0.54 31.47
N LYS A 99 8.02 -1.02 32.59
CA LYS A 99 7.73 -0.16 33.74
C LYS A 99 9.08 0.34 34.27
N GLU A 100 9.38 1.63 34.12
CA GLU A 100 10.37 2.25 35.00
C GLU A 100 9.96 3.67 35.37
N SER A 101 9.86 3.87 36.68
CA SER A 101 9.59 5.14 37.32
C SER A 101 10.92 5.87 37.46
N GLY A 102 11.23 6.77 36.54
CA GLY A 102 12.45 7.58 36.58
C GLY A 102 12.10 9.06 36.68
N SER A 103 12.20 9.63 37.88
CA SER A 103 12.10 11.06 38.13
C SER A 103 13.29 11.76 37.45
N ILE A 104 13.03 12.64 36.48
CA ILE A 104 14.08 13.47 35.88
C ILE A 104 14.17 14.76 36.70
N GLU A 105 15.26 14.89 37.46
CA GLU A 105 15.69 16.16 38.05
C GLU A 105 16.21 17.07 36.93
N VAL A 106 15.65 18.27 36.84
CA VAL A 106 16.08 19.31 35.90
C VAL A 106 17.14 20.16 36.60
N GLU A 107 18.42 19.88 36.36
CA GLU A 107 19.49 20.84 36.66
C GLU A 107 19.55 21.89 35.55
N ASN A 108 19.16 23.12 35.90
CA ASN A 108 19.40 24.29 35.07
C ASN A 108 20.90 24.61 35.07
N LEU A 109 21.56 24.38 33.94
CA LEU A 109 22.90 24.89 33.69
C LEU A 109 22.79 26.11 32.76
N ASP A 110 22.72 27.28 33.40
CA ASP A 110 23.12 28.54 32.81
C ASP A 110 24.58 28.43 32.34
N SER A 111 24.83 28.76 31.08
CA SER A 111 26.19 29.06 30.62
C SER A 111 26.12 30.18 29.60
N GLU A 112 26.44 31.37 30.11
CA GLU A 112 26.69 32.58 29.37
C GLU A 112 27.83 32.40 28.34
N VAL A 113 27.53 32.83 27.10
CA VAL A 113 28.30 33.77 26.25
C VAL A 113 29.79 33.47 26.01
N LYS A 114 30.17 33.41 24.71
CA LYS A 114 31.02 34.46 24.08
C LYS A 114 31.12 34.29 22.57
N ASP A 115 30.58 35.29 21.89
CA ASP A 115 31.00 35.76 20.57
C ASP A 115 32.50 36.10 20.61
N SER A 116 33.29 35.63 19.64
CA SER A 116 34.40 36.38 19.03
C SER A 116 35.09 35.55 17.95
N LYS A 117 35.02 36.07 16.72
CA LYS A 117 35.98 35.86 15.63
C LYS A 117 37.39 36.15 16.12
N GLU A 118 38.35 35.27 15.83
CA GLU A 118 39.43 35.41 14.84
C GLU A 118 40.46 34.28 15.04
#